data_AF-A0A011P9S3-F1
#
_entry.id   AF-A0A011P9S3-F1
#
_cell.length_a   1.000
_cell.length_b   1.000
_cell.length_c   1.000
_cell.angle_alpha   90.00
_cell.angle_beta   90.00
_cell.angle_gamma   90.00
#
_symmetry.space_group_name_H-M   'P 1'
#
loop_
_entity.id
_entity.type
_entity.pdbx_description
1 polymer ?
#
loop_
_entity_poly.entity_id
_entity_poly.type
_entity_poly.pdbx_seq_one_letter_code
_entity_poly.pdbx_strand_id
1 'polypeptide(L)'
;MSKPLAIAKHEDTELALLPALANRHGLITGATGTGKTVTLQVLAERFSEIGVPVFMADVKGDLSGLAAEGSVSTKMQARLDALGIKEHTPSKCPVAFWDVFGEQGHPVRATISDMGPVLLARLLNLNDTQTGVLQMVFRIADDNGLLLLDLKDLRAMLQHVGENAKTFSSEYGIQQRVRQCLGGVDRRHPARPAEPWRPGRRRLLRRTDARHRRPDADRQR
;
A
#
# COMPACT_ATOMS: atom_id res chain seq x y z
N MET A 1 -30.31 -3.31 -11.52
CA MET A 1 -29.19 -4.20 -11.15
C MET A 1 -28.00 -3.87 -12.04
N SER A 2 -26.79 -3.78 -11.47
CA SER A 2 -25.56 -3.55 -12.23
C SER A 2 -25.31 -4.69 -13.23
N LYS A 3 -24.87 -4.36 -14.45
CA LYS A 3 -24.60 -5.35 -15.52
C LYS A 3 -23.54 -6.38 -15.05
N PRO A 4 -23.73 -7.68 -15.32
CA PRO A 4 -22.70 -8.69 -15.07
C PRO A 4 -21.39 -8.34 -15.79
N LEU A 5 -20.25 -8.60 -15.13
CA LEU A 5 -18.91 -8.29 -15.62
C LEU A 5 -18.37 -9.52 -16.35
N ALA A 6 -18.39 -9.52 -17.69
CA ALA A 6 -17.80 -10.60 -18.48
C ALA A 6 -16.27 -10.65 -18.26
N ILE A 7 -15.78 -11.79 -17.73
CA ILE A 7 -14.36 -11.98 -17.37
C ILE A 7 -13.69 -13.11 -18.15
N ALA A 8 -14.46 -14.04 -18.70
CA ALA A 8 -13.96 -15.10 -19.57
C ALA A 8 -15.05 -15.59 -20.52
N LYS A 9 -14.63 -16.26 -21.60
CA LYS A 9 -15.51 -16.88 -22.57
C LYS A 9 -14.90 -18.21 -23.03
N HIS A 10 -15.73 -19.22 -23.18
CA HIS A 10 -15.38 -20.50 -23.78
C HIS A 10 -16.53 -20.91 -24.72
N GLU A 11 -16.25 -20.95 -26.03
CA GLU A 11 -17.27 -21.20 -27.06
C GLU A 11 -18.48 -20.26 -26.89
N ASP A 12 -19.68 -20.81 -26.70
CA ASP A 12 -20.92 -20.06 -26.50
C ASP A 12 -21.19 -19.69 -25.03
N THR A 13 -20.31 -20.12 -24.11
CA THR A 13 -20.47 -19.83 -22.67
C THR A 13 -19.65 -18.61 -22.27
N GLU A 14 -20.33 -17.56 -21.85
CA GLU A 14 -19.72 -16.40 -21.21
C GLU A 14 -19.73 -16.56 -19.69
N LEU A 15 -18.56 -16.43 -19.07
CA LEU A 15 -18.42 -16.39 -17.63
C LEU A 15 -18.38 -14.93 -17.17
N ALA A 16 -19.36 -14.55 -16.37
CA ALA A 16 -19.48 -13.21 -15.82
C ALA A 16 -19.50 -13.20 -14.29
N LEU A 17 -18.85 -12.20 -13.70
CA LEU A 17 -18.93 -11.91 -12.28
C LEU A 17 -20.15 -11.03 -12.00
N LEU A 18 -20.95 -11.38 -11.00
CA LEU A 18 -22.03 -10.52 -10.52
C LEU A 18 -21.45 -9.43 -9.60
N PRO A 19 -21.55 -8.12 -9.92
CA PRO A 19 -20.94 -7.07 -9.12
C PRO A 19 -21.38 -7.09 -7.65
N ALA A 20 -22.65 -7.41 -7.39
CA ALA A 20 -23.19 -7.50 -6.03
C ALA A 20 -22.57 -8.61 -5.16
N LEU A 21 -21.91 -9.60 -5.78
CA LEU A 21 -21.24 -10.71 -5.10
C LEU A 21 -19.72 -10.60 -5.13
N ALA A 22 -19.17 -9.53 -5.72
CA ALA A 22 -17.74 -9.30 -5.87
C ALA A 22 -17.04 -8.88 -4.56
N ASN A 23 -17.80 -8.67 -3.48
CA ASN A 23 -17.29 -8.39 -2.14
C ASN A 23 -16.79 -9.66 -1.41
N ARG A 24 -16.89 -10.83 -2.03
CA ARG A 24 -16.37 -12.09 -1.49
C ARG A 24 -14.91 -12.30 -1.89
N HIS A 25 -14.12 -12.89 -0.99
CA HIS A 25 -12.73 -13.23 -1.29
C HIS A 25 -12.64 -14.29 -2.39
N GLY A 26 -11.68 -14.12 -3.29
CA GLY A 26 -11.37 -15.05 -4.37
C GLY A 26 -9.88 -15.35 -4.44
N LEU A 27 -9.53 -16.49 -5.05
CA LEU A 27 -8.15 -16.93 -5.24
C LEU A 27 -7.89 -17.21 -6.71
N ILE A 28 -6.91 -16.52 -7.29
CA ILE A 28 -6.39 -16.81 -8.63
C ILE A 28 -5.06 -17.54 -8.46
N THR A 29 -5.03 -18.81 -8.83
CA THR A 29 -3.85 -19.67 -8.72
C THR A 29 -3.54 -20.35 -10.06
N GLY A 30 -2.30 -20.78 -10.24
CA GLY A 30 -1.83 -21.41 -11.48
C GLY A 30 -0.32 -21.30 -11.63
N ALA A 31 0.26 -22.11 -12.54
CA ALA A 31 1.69 -22.07 -12.83
C ALA A 31 2.11 -20.76 -13.54
N THR A 32 3.42 -20.51 -13.65
CA THR A 32 3.92 -19.38 -14.44
C THR A 32 3.48 -19.53 -15.89
N GLY A 33 3.05 -18.42 -16.50
CA GLY A 33 2.58 -18.43 -17.90
C GLY A 33 1.12 -18.85 -18.11
N THR A 34 0.37 -19.25 -17.08
CA THR A 34 -1.04 -19.66 -17.21
C THR A 34 -2.04 -18.50 -17.21
N GLY A 35 -1.58 -17.26 -17.41
CA GLY A 35 -2.46 -16.10 -17.57
C GLY A 35 -2.95 -15.44 -16.28
N LYS A 36 -2.40 -15.76 -15.09
CA LYS A 36 -2.79 -15.12 -13.81
C LYS A 36 -2.83 -13.59 -13.87
N THR A 37 -1.78 -12.99 -14.42
CA THR A 37 -1.67 -11.52 -14.57
C THR A 37 -2.74 -10.98 -15.51
N VAL A 38 -2.98 -11.66 -16.65
CA VAL A 38 -4.02 -11.26 -17.60
C VAL A 38 -5.41 -11.34 -16.97
N THR A 39 -5.69 -12.38 -16.19
CA THR A 39 -6.95 -12.50 -15.45
C THR A 39 -7.12 -11.38 -14.43
N LEU A 40 -6.06 -11.02 -13.69
CA LEU A 40 -6.09 -9.88 -12.77
C LEU A 40 -6.33 -8.54 -13.47
N GLN A 41 -5.68 -8.32 -14.61
CA GLN A 41 -5.88 -7.12 -15.43
C GLN A 41 -7.32 -7.00 -15.91
N VAL A 42 -7.89 -8.07 -16.48
CA VAL A 42 -9.29 -8.09 -16.93
C VAL A 42 -10.25 -7.79 -15.77
N LEU A 43 -10.03 -8.39 -14.60
CA LEU A 43 -10.86 -8.09 -13.42
C LEU A 43 -10.75 -6.62 -13.01
N ALA A 44 -9.53 -6.08 -12.95
CA ALA A 44 -9.30 -4.68 -12.59
C ALA A 44 -9.97 -3.72 -13.58
N GLU A 45 -9.86 -3.99 -14.89
CA GLU A 45 -10.54 -3.24 -15.95
C GLU A 45 -12.05 -3.27 -15.75
N ARG A 46 -12.65 -4.47 -15.56
CA ARG A 46 -14.10 -4.61 -15.38
C ARG A 46 -14.63 -3.89 -14.15
N PHE A 47 -13.88 -3.89 -13.05
CA PHE A 47 -14.27 -3.11 -11.87
C PHE A 47 -14.13 -1.60 -12.10
N SER A 48 -13.04 -1.18 -12.73
CA SER A 48 -12.81 0.23 -13.09
C SER A 48 -13.90 0.77 -14.02
N GLU A 49 -14.34 -0.02 -15.01
CA GLU A 49 -15.42 0.33 -15.95
C GLU A 49 -16.76 0.64 -15.27
N ILE A 50 -17.04 0.01 -14.12
CA ILE A 50 -18.25 0.28 -13.32
C ILE A 50 -18.01 1.29 -12.19
N GLY A 51 -16.85 1.94 -12.17
CA GLY A 51 -16.49 2.96 -11.18
C GLY A 51 -16.05 2.41 -9.82
N VAL A 52 -15.74 1.11 -9.72
CA VAL A 52 -15.21 0.51 -8.49
C VAL A 52 -13.69 0.70 -8.45
N PRO A 53 -13.14 1.39 -7.43
CA PRO A 53 -11.70 1.56 -7.30
C PRO A 53 -11.02 0.23 -6.95
N VAL A 54 -9.95 -0.11 -7.66
CA VAL A 54 -9.18 -1.34 -7.45
C VAL A 54 -7.80 -0.98 -6.93
N PHE A 55 -7.45 -1.51 -5.76
CA PHE A 55 -6.11 -1.40 -5.19
C PHE A 55 -5.35 -2.72 -5.37
N MET A 56 -4.18 -2.66 -5.98
CA MET A 56 -3.36 -3.85 -6.27
C MET A 56 -1.90 -3.61 -5.89
N ALA A 57 -1.27 -4.61 -5.31
CA ALA A 57 0.17 -4.64 -5.11
C ALA A 57 0.84 -5.27 -6.33
N ASP A 58 1.65 -4.49 -7.05
CA ASP A 58 2.36 -4.96 -8.23
C ASP A 58 3.86 -5.11 -7.94
N VAL A 59 4.25 -6.31 -7.51
CA VAL A 59 5.65 -6.62 -7.16
C VAL A 59 6.51 -6.80 -8.42
N LYS A 60 5.90 -7.18 -9.56
CA LYS A 60 6.63 -7.52 -10.80
C LYS A 60 6.64 -6.38 -11.82
N GLY A 61 5.74 -5.41 -11.69
CA GLY A 61 5.55 -4.33 -12.66
C GLY A 61 4.65 -4.72 -13.84
N ASP A 62 4.07 -5.92 -13.82
CA ASP A 62 3.30 -6.46 -14.95
C ASP A 62 1.89 -5.82 -15.07
N LEU A 63 1.39 -5.14 -14.04
CA LEU A 63 0.05 -4.52 -14.03
C LEU A 63 0.08 -3.05 -14.47
N SER A 64 1.26 -2.44 -14.52
CA SER A 64 1.44 -1.04 -14.95
C SER A 64 0.91 -0.74 -16.36
N GLY A 65 0.85 -1.75 -17.23
CA GLY A 65 0.30 -1.65 -18.58
C GLY A 65 -1.16 -1.18 -18.65
N LEU A 66 -1.94 -1.34 -17.56
CA LEU A 66 -3.34 -0.87 -17.48
C LEU A 66 -3.47 0.66 -17.65
N ALA A 67 -2.40 1.42 -17.41
CA ALA A 67 -2.40 2.88 -17.55
C ALA A 67 -2.29 3.37 -19.00
N ALA A 68 -1.89 2.47 -19.91
CA ALA A 68 -1.70 2.78 -21.33
C ALA A 68 -2.79 2.10 -22.17
N GLU A 69 -3.07 2.70 -23.32
CA GLU A 69 -3.91 2.05 -24.32
C GLU A 69 -3.14 0.89 -24.95
N GLY A 70 -3.73 -0.31 -24.92
CA GLY A 70 -3.11 -1.49 -25.51
C GLY A 70 -3.03 -1.43 -27.03
N SER A 71 -2.17 -2.25 -27.63
CA SER A 71 -2.13 -2.46 -29.08
C SER A 71 -2.64 -3.86 -29.42
N VAL A 72 -3.44 -3.96 -30.49
CA VAL A 72 -3.94 -5.25 -30.97
C VAL A 72 -2.83 -5.94 -31.75
N SER A 73 -2.11 -6.85 -31.08
CA SER A 73 -1.11 -7.70 -31.74
C SER A 73 -1.74 -8.80 -32.59
N THR A 74 -0.98 -9.38 -33.51
CA THR A 74 -1.44 -10.52 -34.34
C THR A 74 -1.93 -11.71 -33.51
N LYS A 75 -1.24 -12.00 -32.40
CA LYS A 75 -1.66 -13.04 -31.44
C LYS A 75 -2.95 -12.69 -30.71
N MET A 76 -3.17 -11.42 -30.42
CA MET A 76 -4.41 -10.95 -29.79
C MET A 76 -5.58 -11.01 -30.77
N GLN A 77 -5.37 -10.58 -32.02
CA GLN A 77 -6.38 -10.67 -33.07
C GLN A 77 -6.84 -12.12 -33.29
N ALA A 78 -5.90 -13.06 -33.45
CA ALA A 78 -6.23 -14.48 -33.61
C ALA A 78 -7.05 -15.04 -32.43
N ARG A 79 -6.79 -14.55 -31.20
CA ARG A 79 -7.57 -14.92 -30.01
C ARG A 79 -8.96 -14.29 -30.02
N LEU A 80 -9.09 -13.02 -30.41
CA LEU A 80 -10.38 -12.34 -30.55
C LEU A 80 -11.26 -13.05 -31.59
N ASP A 81 -10.67 -13.42 -32.72
CA ASP A 81 -11.35 -14.15 -33.80
C ASP A 81 -11.81 -15.53 -33.32
N ALA A 82 -10.95 -16.27 -32.62
CA ALA A 82 -11.30 -17.57 -32.04
C ALA A 82 -12.42 -17.48 -30.98
N LEU A 83 -12.55 -16.35 -30.29
CA LEU A 83 -13.61 -16.08 -29.32
C LEU A 83 -14.85 -15.43 -29.96
N GLY A 84 -14.83 -15.13 -31.25
CA GLY A 84 -15.91 -14.41 -31.95
C GLY A 84 -16.13 -12.99 -31.45
N ILE A 85 -15.11 -12.34 -30.86
CA ILE A 85 -15.19 -10.97 -30.35
C ILE A 85 -14.81 -10.02 -31.49
N LYS A 86 -15.83 -9.42 -32.13
CA LYS A 86 -15.64 -8.54 -33.29
C LYS A 86 -15.29 -7.10 -32.94
N GLU A 87 -15.72 -6.65 -31.77
CA GLU A 87 -15.54 -5.27 -31.29
C GLU A 87 -14.68 -5.30 -30.03
N HIS A 88 -13.36 -5.24 -30.21
CA HIS A 88 -12.42 -4.98 -29.13
C HIS A 88 -11.70 -3.67 -29.39
N THR A 89 -12.08 -2.64 -28.64
CA THR A 89 -11.38 -1.36 -28.65
C THR A 89 -10.42 -1.33 -27.47
N PRO A 90 -9.10 -1.25 -27.71
CA PRO A 90 -8.15 -1.02 -26.63
C PRO A 90 -8.53 0.25 -25.87
N SER A 91 -8.42 0.20 -24.56
CA SER A 91 -8.71 1.34 -23.70
C SER A 91 -7.72 1.36 -22.55
N LYS A 92 -7.52 2.54 -21.96
CA LYS A 92 -6.70 2.72 -20.77
C LYS A 92 -7.59 2.86 -19.54
N CYS A 93 -7.12 2.37 -18.41
CA CYS A 93 -7.73 2.63 -17.12
C CYS A 93 -7.16 3.90 -16.47
N PRO A 94 -7.96 4.64 -15.67
CA PRO A 94 -7.42 5.65 -14.78
C PRO A 94 -6.59 4.98 -13.68
N VAL A 95 -5.26 5.07 -13.78
CA VAL A 95 -4.32 4.44 -12.85
C VAL A 95 -3.51 5.51 -12.13
N ALA A 96 -3.38 5.36 -10.82
CA ALA A 96 -2.43 6.12 -10.00
C ALA A 96 -1.41 5.16 -9.42
N PHE A 97 -0.13 5.38 -9.71
CA PHE A 97 0.96 4.58 -9.17
C PHE A 97 1.32 5.09 -7.77
N TRP A 98 1.27 4.21 -6.79
CA TRP A 98 1.69 4.49 -5.42
C TRP A 98 3.05 3.88 -5.19
N ASP A 99 3.98 4.70 -4.72
CA ASP A 99 5.35 4.29 -4.44
C ASP A 99 5.64 4.43 -2.95
N VAL A 100 6.02 3.31 -2.33
CA VAL A 100 6.38 3.22 -0.91
C VAL A 100 7.66 4.01 -0.61
N PHE A 101 8.57 4.10 -1.57
CA PHE A 101 9.82 4.87 -1.43
C PHE A 101 9.70 6.31 -1.93
N GLY A 102 8.64 6.60 -2.71
CA GLY A 102 8.34 7.94 -3.22
C GLY A 102 9.30 8.43 -4.31
N GLU A 103 9.92 7.53 -5.06
CA GLU A 103 10.85 7.83 -6.15
C GLU A 103 10.15 7.93 -7.51
N GLN A 104 9.26 6.99 -7.83
CA GLN A 104 8.69 6.79 -9.17
C GLN A 104 7.18 7.00 -9.24
N GLY A 105 6.52 7.22 -8.11
CA GLY A 105 5.06 7.35 -8.02
C GLY A 105 4.59 8.29 -6.91
N HIS A 106 3.28 8.31 -6.69
CA HIS A 106 2.69 9.04 -5.58
C HIS A 106 3.20 8.47 -4.27
N PRO A 107 3.86 9.27 -3.42
CA PRO A 107 4.44 8.76 -2.19
C PRO A 107 3.32 8.29 -1.26
N VAL A 108 3.46 7.07 -0.73
CA VAL A 108 2.56 6.58 0.31
C VAL A 108 2.79 7.42 1.56
N ARG A 109 1.81 8.24 1.94
CA ARG A 109 1.85 9.07 3.14
C ARG A 109 1.24 8.30 4.31
N ALA A 110 2.06 7.53 5.01
CA ALA A 110 1.69 6.90 6.27
C ALA A 110 2.85 7.05 7.26
N THR A 111 2.57 7.62 8.44
CA THR A 111 3.52 7.69 9.54
C THR A 111 3.32 6.52 10.50
N ILE A 112 4.34 6.25 11.32
CA ILE A 112 4.22 5.29 12.43
C ILE A 112 3.09 5.67 13.38
N SER A 113 2.88 6.97 13.58
CA SER A 113 1.76 7.51 14.37
C SER A 113 0.41 7.16 13.76
N ASP A 114 0.25 7.30 12.44
CA ASP A 114 -1.01 6.97 11.72
C ASP A 114 -1.35 5.47 11.78
N MET A 115 -0.32 4.61 11.80
CA MET A 115 -0.52 3.16 11.90
C MET A 115 -0.98 2.75 13.31
N GLY A 116 -0.47 3.44 14.33
CA GLY A 116 -0.77 3.16 15.73
C GLY A 116 -0.16 1.86 16.26
N PRO A 117 -0.19 1.66 17.59
CA PRO A 117 0.52 0.58 18.26
C PRO A 117 -0.08 -0.80 17.97
N VAL A 118 -1.39 -0.91 17.74
CA VAL A 118 -2.08 -2.19 17.53
C VAL A 118 -1.73 -2.79 16.17
N LEU A 119 -1.79 -2.00 15.10
CA LEU A 119 -1.46 -2.47 13.76
C LEU A 119 0.04 -2.81 13.68
N LEU A 120 0.90 -1.95 14.24
CA LEU A 120 2.34 -2.20 14.29
C LEU A 120 2.70 -3.45 15.08
N ALA A 121 2.04 -3.72 16.21
CA ALA A 121 2.26 -4.94 16.96
C ALA A 121 1.93 -6.19 16.13
N ARG A 122 0.86 -6.16 15.33
CA ARG A 122 0.50 -7.27 14.43
C ARG A 122 1.49 -7.43 13.29
N LEU A 123 1.88 -6.33 12.64
CA LEU A 123 2.86 -6.35 11.54
C LEU A 123 4.23 -6.85 11.99
N LEU A 124 4.65 -6.43 13.18
CA LEU A 124 5.88 -6.88 13.82
C LEU A 124 5.68 -8.16 14.63
N ASN A 125 4.50 -8.80 14.54
CA ASN A 125 4.13 -10.04 15.22
C ASN A 125 4.73 -10.10 16.65
N LEU A 126 4.40 -9.08 17.43
CA LEU A 126 4.81 -8.90 18.81
C LEU A 126 3.92 -9.74 19.73
N ASN A 127 4.47 -10.26 20.82
CA ASN A 127 3.67 -10.92 21.85
C ASN A 127 2.86 -9.90 22.68
N ASP A 128 1.95 -10.38 23.53
CA ASP A 128 1.06 -9.51 24.34
C ASP A 128 1.84 -8.53 25.23
N THR A 129 2.96 -9.00 25.79
CA THR A 129 3.82 -8.14 26.63
C THR A 129 4.49 -7.03 25.81
N GLN A 130 5.05 -7.35 24.65
CA GLN A 130 5.66 -6.39 23.73
C GLN A 130 4.61 -5.42 23.17
N THR A 131 3.40 -5.90 22.91
CA THR A 131 2.27 -5.07 22.47
C THR A 131 1.87 -4.06 23.54
N GLY A 132 1.78 -4.49 24.80
CA GLY A 132 1.50 -3.60 25.92
C GLY A 132 2.58 -2.53 26.09
N VAL A 133 3.87 -2.89 25.97
CA VAL A 133 4.96 -1.91 25.96
C VAL A 133 4.82 -0.91 24.80
N LEU A 134 4.53 -1.40 23.59
CA LEU A 134 4.39 -0.54 22.41
C LEU A 134 3.24 0.47 22.58
N GLN A 135 2.10 0.04 23.13
CA GLN A 135 0.98 0.93 23.44
C GLN A 135 1.38 2.04 24.42
N MET A 136 2.15 1.70 25.45
CA MET A 136 2.63 2.69 26.42
C MET A 136 3.63 3.68 25.82
N VAL A 137 4.50 3.22 24.93
CA VAL A 137 5.46 4.08 24.23
C VAL A 137 4.73 5.09 23.33
N PHE A 138 3.68 4.65 22.63
CA PHE A 138 2.82 5.55 21.84
C PHE A 138 2.12 6.58 22.73
N ARG A 139 1.55 6.15 23.86
CA ARG A 139 0.92 7.06 24.82
C ARG A 139 1.89 8.11 25.35
N ILE A 140 3.10 7.72 25.75
CA ILE A 140 4.14 8.66 26.18
C ILE A 140 4.50 9.63 25.06
N ALA A 141 4.60 9.16 23.82
CA ALA A 141 4.87 10.03 22.68
C ALA A 141 3.75 11.07 22.50
N ASP A 142 2.48 10.65 22.56
CA ASP A 142 1.32 11.53 22.44
C ASP A 142 1.25 12.56 23.57
N ASP A 143 1.44 12.13 24.82
CA ASP A 143 1.40 13.00 26.02
C ASP A 143 2.53 14.06 25.99
N ASN A 144 3.65 13.76 25.32
CA ASN A 144 4.77 14.70 25.11
C ASN A 144 4.70 15.46 23.77
N GLY A 145 3.65 15.27 22.98
CA GLY A 145 3.49 15.91 21.66
C GLY A 145 4.55 15.47 20.64
N LEU A 146 5.10 14.27 20.78
CA LEU A 146 6.13 13.70 19.92
C LEU A 146 5.50 12.83 18.83
N LEU A 147 5.47 13.34 17.60
CA LEU A 147 4.98 12.59 16.45
C LEU A 147 6.05 11.60 15.96
N LEU A 148 5.72 10.31 15.94
CA LEU A 148 6.57 9.25 15.39
C LEU A 148 6.37 9.20 13.87
N LEU A 149 7.35 9.67 13.09
CA LEU A 149 7.25 9.71 11.64
C LEU A 149 7.67 8.38 11.01
N ASP A 150 8.79 7.84 11.48
CA ASP A 150 9.40 6.64 10.91
C ASP A 150 9.86 5.64 11.99
N LEU A 151 10.40 4.49 11.55
CA LEU A 151 10.89 3.45 12.46
C LEU A 151 12.13 3.88 13.26
N LYS A 152 12.86 4.91 12.82
CA LYS A 152 14.00 5.44 13.59
C LYS A 152 13.49 6.21 14.80
N ASP A 153 12.45 7.02 14.61
CA ASP A 153 11.78 7.72 15.71
C ASP A 153 11.18 6.73 16.72
N LEU A 154 10.52 5.66 16.25
CA LEU A 154 10.00 4.61 17.12
C LEU A 154 11.11 3.92 17.94
N ARG A 155 12.23 3.56 17.30
CA ARG A 155 13.38 2.97 17.99
C ARG A 155 13.98 3.94 19.01
N ALA A 156 14.16 5.21 18.65
CA ALA A 156 14.66 6.24 19.55
C ALA A 156 13.74 6.40 20.76
N MET A 157 12.42 6.38 20.57
CA MET A 157 11.46 6.44 21.66
C MET A 157 11.46 5.19 22.54
N LEU A 158 11.54 4.00 21.95
CA LEU A 158 11.72 2.76 22.72
C LEU A 158 13.00 2.79 23.56
N GLN A 159 14.09 3.31 23.01
CA GLN A 159 15.34 3.48 23.73
C GLN A 159 15.22 4.52 24.86
N HIS A 160 14.63 5.68 24.56
CA HIS A 160 14.41 6.75 25.54
C HIS A 160 13.55 6.27 26.73
N VAL A 161 12.45 5.58 26.45
CA VAL A 161 11.59 4.99 27.48
C VAL A 161 12.32 3.88 28.25
N GLY A 162 13.19 3.12 27.58
CA GLY A 162 14.01 2.08 28.21
C GLY A 162 15.10 2.62 29.14
N GLU A 163 15.73 3.74 28.79
CA GLU A 163 16.75 4.43 29.60
C GLU A 163 16.12 5.15 30.79
N ASN A 164 14.92 5.71 30.62
CA ASN A 164 14.18 6.44 31.65
C ASN A 164 13.08 5.59 32.30
N ALA A 165 13.21 4.26 32.24
CA ALA A 165 12.15 3.33 32.64
C ALA A 165 11.70 3.53 34.09
N LYS A 166 12.58 3.97 35.01
CA LYS A 166 12.20 4.25 36.40
C LYS A 166 11.22 5.42 36.52
N THR A 167 11.46 6.49 35.77
CA THR A 167 10.59 7.67 35.72
C THR A 167 9.23 7.30 35.15
N PHE A 168 9.22 6.68 33.97
CA PHE A 168 7.97 6.31 33.31
C PHE A 168 7.24 5.14 33.98
N SER A 169 7.91 4.28 34.75
CA SER A 169 7.26 3.21 35.53
C SER A 169 6.30 3.78 36.58
N SER A 170 6.68 4.90 37.22
CA SER A 170 5.86 5.55 38.25
C SER A 170 4.63 6.26 37.69
N GLU A 171 4.76 6.87 36.51
CA GLU A 171 3.71 7.71 35.90
C GLU A 171 2.78 6.90 34.97
N TYR A 172 3.34 5.90 34.28
CA TYR A 172 2.66 5.16 33.22
C TYR A 172 2.55 3.65 33.51
N GLY A 173 3.04 3.15 34.65
CA GLY A 173 2.94 1.74 35.02
C GLY A 173 3.78 0.80 34.15
N ILE A 174 4.84 1.31 33.52
CA ILE A 174 5.73 0.50 32.67
C ILE A 174 6.50 -0.52 33.52
N GLN A 175 6.35 -1.81 33.20
CA GLN A 175 7.22 -2.86 33.74
C GLN A 175 8.51 -2.96 32.92
N GLN A 176 9.62 -3.41 33.53
CA GLN A 176 11.02 -3.37 33.02
C GLN A 176 11.32 -4.13 31.69
N ARG A 177 10.36 -4.29 30.79
CA ARG A 177 10.43 -5.11 29.57
C ARG A 177 10.55 -4.30 28.27
N VAL A 178 10.79 -2.99 28.35
CA VAL A 178 10.98 -2.11 27.17
C VAL A 178 12.11 -2.61 26.27
N ARG A 179 13.20 -3.11 26.86
CA ARG A 179 14.33 -3.71 26.13
C ARG A 179 13.93 -4.96 25.32
N GLN A 180 12.94 -5.73 25.77
CA GLN A 180 12.43 -6.91 25.05
C GLN A 180 11.58 -6.53 23.83
N CYS A 181 10.89 -5.38 23.90
CA CYS A 181 10.16 -4.81 22.76
C CYS A 181 11.12 -4.26 21.70
N LEU A 182 12.16 -3.52 22.13
CA LEU A 182 13.22 -3.04 21.23
C LEU A 182 13.88 -4.20 20.47
N GLY A 183 14.24 -5.28 21.18
CA GLY A 183 14.77 -6.49 20.54
C GLY A 183 13.78 -7.26 19.66
N GLY A 184 12.48 -7.03 19.78
CA GLY A 184 11.46 -7.55 18.86
C GLY A 184 11.38 -6.74 17.57
N VAL A 185 11.46 -5.41 17.69
CA VAL A 185 11.53 -4.47 16.57
C VAL A 185 12.83 -4.68 15.77
N ASP A 186 13.98 -4.76 16.43
CA ASP A 186 15.28 -4.89 15.76
C ASP A 186 15.48 -6.24 15.07
N ARG A 187 14.93 -7.33 15.62
CA ARG A 187 14.99 -8.66 14.98
C ARG A 187 14.25 -8.70 13.64
N ARG A 188 13.18 -7.91 13.50
CA ARG A 188 12.34 -7.90 12.30
C ARG A 188 12.67 -6.74 11.36
N HIS A 189 13.32 -5.70 11.86
CA HIS A 189 13.82 -4.59 11.07
C HIS A 189 15.18 -4.11 11.60
N PRO A 190 16.30 -4.77 11.24
CA PRO A 190 17.63 -4.37 11.69
C PRO A 190 17.99 -2.97 11.21
N ALA A 191 18.64 -2.18 12.08
CA ALA A 191 19.08 -0.84 11.74
C ALA A 191 20.28 -0.90 10.76
N ARG A 192 20.27 -0.03 9.74
CA ARG A 192 21.52 0.43 9.12
C ARG A 192 22.16 1.47 10.06
N PRO A 193 23.49 1.55 10.18
CA PRO A 193 24.15 2.49 11.10
C PRO A 193 23.66 3.92 10.82
N ALA A 194 23.17 4.60 11.86
CA ALA A 194 22.56 5.93 11.76
C ALA A 194 23.21 6.91 12.75
N GLU A 195 23.25 8.19 12.35
CA GLU A 195 23.71 9.32 13.16
C GLU A 195 22.88 9.53 14.43
N PRO A 196 23.45 10.14 15.49
CA PRO A 196 22.76 10.37 16.77
C PRO A 196 21.54 11.30 16.63
N TRP A 197 20.43 10.87 17.23
CA TRP A 197 19.18 11.63 17.32
C TRP A 197 19.34 12.92 18.14
N ARG A 198 18.64 14.00 17.74
CA ARG A 198 18.53 15.26 18.50
C ARG A 198 17.06 15.65 18.66
N PRO A 199 16.57 15.91 19.88
CA PRO A 199 15.21 16.40 20.10
C PRO A 199 14.97 17.72 19.36
N GLY A 200 13.78 17.88 18.74
CA GLY A 200 13.36 19.17 18.16
C GLY A 200 13.72 19.44 16.70
N ARG A 201 14.22 18.47 15.92
CA ARG A 201 14.24 18.64 14.45
C ARG A 201 12.80 18.65 13.93
N ARG A 202 12.22 19.85 13.78
CA ARG A 202 11.15 20.08 12.81
C ARG A 202 11.72 19.75 11.43
N ARG A 203 11.59 18.50 10.97
CA ARG A 203 11.62 18.23 9.53
C ARG A 203 10.41 18.98 9.00
N LEU A 204 10.64 20.19 8.49
CA LEU A 204 9.66 20.93 7.73
C LEU A 204 9.11 19.98 6.66
N LEU A 205 7.92 19.44 6.89
CA LEU A 205 7.03 19.08 5.80
C LEU A 205 6.83 20.39 5.05
N ARG A 206 7.61 20.61 3.99
CA ARG A 206 7.41 21.75 3.11
C ARG A 206 5.98 21.63 2.55
N ARG A 207 5.07 22.40 3.13
CA ARG A 207 3.79 22.80 2.54
C ARG A 207 4.08 23.76 1.37
N THR A 208 4.67 23.25 0.29
CA THR A 208 4.86 23.94 -0.99
C THR A 208 4.97 22.82 -2.03
N ASP A 209 4.11 22.59 -3.01
CA ASP A 209 3.22 23.49 -3.75
C ASP A 209 1.88 22.79 -4.05
N ALA A 210 0.81 23.27 -3.43
CA ALA A 210 -0.51 23.21 -4.01
C ALA A 210 -0.68 24.47 -4.87
N ARG A 211 -0.06 24.50 -6.05
CA ARG A 211 -0.44 25.43 -7.12
C ARG A 211 -0.46 24.67 -8.43
N HIS A 212 -1.67 24.57 -8.96
CA HIS A 212 -1.96 24.32 -10.37
C HIS A 212 -0.89 24.91 -11.30
N ARG A 213 -0.28 24.05 -12.12
CA ARG A 213 0.12 24.44 -13.46
C ARG A 213 -0.73 23.64 -14.44
N ARG A 214 -1.73 24.30 -15.01
CA ARG A 214 -2.29 23.93 -16.32
C ARG A 214 -1.14 24.02 -17.32
N PRO A 215 -1.00 23.10 -18.29
CA PRO A 215 -0.15 23.36 -19.44
C PRO A 215 -0.87 24.38 -20.32
N ASP A 216 -0.24 25.55 -20.50
CA ASP A 216 -0.52 26.46 -21.59
C ASP A 216 -0.21 25.73 -22.91
N ALA A 217 -1.24 25.18 -23.54
CA ALA A 217 -1.23 24.81 -24.94
C ALA A 217 -2.02 25.87 -25.71
N ASP A 218 -1.45 27.08 -25.79
CA ASP A 218 -1.83 28.03 -26.82
C ASP A 218 -0.74 29.10 -26.97
N ARG A 219 0.23 28.83 -27.86
CA ARG A 219 0.92 29.87 -28.64
C ARG A 219 1.78 29.25 -29.74
N GLN A 220 1.35 29.60 -30.95
CA GLN A 220 2.12 29.85 -32.17
C GLN A 220 2.36 28.68 -33.13
N ARG A 221 1.60 28.76 -34.24
CA ARG A 221 2.00 28.67 -35.65
C ARG A 221 2.58 27.35 -36.17
#